data_AF-A0A1Y1VM32-F1
#
_entry.id   AF-A0A1Y1VM32-F1
#
_cell.length_a   1.000
_cell.length_b   1.000
_cell.length_c   1.000
_cell.angle_alpha   90.00
_cell.angle_beta   90.00
_cell.angle_gamma   90.00
#
_symmetry.space_group_name_H-M   'P 1'
#
loop_
_entity.id
_entity.type
_entity.pdbx_description
1 polymer ?
#
loop_
_entity_poly.entity_id
_entity_poly.type
_entity_poly.pdbx_seq_one_letter_code
_entity_poly.pdbx_strand_id
1 'polypeptide(L)'
;MYIILKLFYLFSFIRIIRIVNGIDINNEKDFVENINNNKKEEQIFRIHNEIIINDKDILSPSIKNITIIGSTKEESIINFKNNDSINILFSKYCQSIFLKDITFIGNLQFIDNQNITFNNVNYNGYYIAEHTYEDEDNNSEIKVYDSNFILPNIRQGYEIKNWNIDIFRSNFYGNNQHEMYMIKFKSTLEQSNILKIDQTFFDGNFHNSALHCDYGSIIIYSSAFQKCYNGNNLKGGGAISFLNTDNTLYNITFENNYSDFAGGSIFLENTYSSNIDSINFYNSSSISVNIYIYILFVELFLYCFKIYVS
;
A
#
# COMPACT_ATOMS: atom_id res chain seq x y z
N MET A 1 56.31 -9.88 -0.55
CA MET A 1 55.02 -10.56 -0.85
C MET A 1 53.86 -10.06 0.03
N TYR A 2 54.01 -10.04 1.36
CA TYR A 2 52.96 -9.62 2.30
C TYR A 2 52.44 -8.17 2.12
N ILE A 3 53.33 -7.22 1.84
CA ILE A 3 52.97 -5.80 1.59
C ILE A 3 52.15 -5.65 0.29
N ILE A 4 52.48 -6.44 -0.74
CA ILE A 4 51.77 -6.42 -2.03
C ILE A 4 50.35 -6.99 -1.87
N LEU A 5 50.18 -8.04 -1.06
CA LEU A 5 48.86 -8.59 -0.74
C LEU A 5 47.97 -7.59 0.04
N LYS A 6 48.54 -6.85 1.00
CA LYS A 6 47.79 -5.79 1.73
C LYS A 6 47.36 -4.65 0.80
N LEU A 7 48.22 -4.23 -0.13
CA LEU A 7 47.88 -3.22 -1.13
C LEU A 7 46.80 -3.71 -2.09
N PHE A 8 46.84 -4.98 -2.49
CA PHE A 8 45.79 -5.59 -3.31
C PHE A 8 44.46 -5.63 -2.56
N TYR A 9 44.48 -6.04 -1.28
CA TYR A 9 43.30 -6.06 -0.41
C TYR A 9 42.70 -4.65 -0.23
N LEU A 10 43.55 -3.63 -0.01
CA LEU A 10 43.14 -2.23 0.09
C LEU A 10 42.53 -1.70 -1.22
N PHE A 11 43.12 -2.04 -2.37
CA PHE A 11 42.59 -1.65 -3.69
C PHE A 11 41.25 -2.33 -4.01
N SER A 12 41.05 -3.59 -3.58
CA SER A 12 39.74 -4.24 -3.69
C SER A 12 38.67 -3.58 -2.82
N PHE A 13 39.04 -3.02 -1.66
CA PHE A 13 38.12 -2.25 -0.81
C PHE A 13 37.84 -0.83 -1.34
N ILE A 14 38.82 -0.15 -1.95
CA ILE A 14 38.64 1.18 -2.55
C ILE A 14 37.65 1.12 -3.73
N ARG A 15 37.60 0.01 -4.47
CA ARG A 15 36.59 -0.21 -5.53
C ARG A 15 35.16 -0.37 -5.01
N ILE A 16 34.95 -0.59 -3.72
CA ILE A 16 33.62 -0.82 -3.12
C ILE A 16 32.97 0.50 -2.68
N ILE A 17 33.71 1.61 -2.59
CA ILE A 17 33.12 2.93 -2.32
C ILE A 17 32.58 3.50 -3.64
N ARG A 18 31.49 2.92 -4.16
CA ARG A 18 30.64 3.58 -5.14
C ARG A 18 29.91 4.70 -4.41
N ILE A 19 30.41 5.93 -4.55
CA ILE A 19 29.69 7.11 -4.09
C ILE A 19 28.46 7.27 -5.01
N VAL A 20 27.28 6.90 -4.51
CA VAL A 20 26.02 7.22 -5.18
C VAL A 20 25.78 8.72 -4.99
N ASN A 21 26.18 9.51 -5.98
CA ASN A 21 25.95 10.95 -5.97
C ASN A 21 24.46 11.23 -6.18
N GLY A 22 23.78 11.68 -5.12
CA GLY A 22 22.44 12.24 -5.23
C GLY A 22 22.45 13.60 -5.93
N ILE A 23 21.36 13.91 -6.63
CA ILE A 23 21.15 15.15 -7.38
C ILE A 23 20.06 15.94 -6.65
N ASP A 24 20.31 17.22 -6.40
CA ASP A 24 19.28 18.14 -5.90
C ASP A 24 18.37 18.55 -7.07
N ILE A 25 17.07 18.41 -6.85
CA ILE A 25 16.04 18.80 -7.82
C ILE A 25 15.36 20.05 -7.28
N ASN A 26 15.44 21.16 -8.01
CA ASN A 26 14.96 22.45 -7.53
C ASN A 26 13.68 22.92 -8.22
N ASN A 27 13.36 22.35 -9.38
CA ASN A 27 12.24 22.79 -10.21
C ASN A 27 11.71 21.64 -11.10
N GLU A 28 10.60 21.92 -11.79
CA GLU A 28 9.93 20.97 -12.71
C GLU A 28 10.87 20.43 -13.79
N LYS A 29 11.62 21.31 -14.46
CA LYS A 29 12.51 20.94 -15.56
C LYS A 29 13.59 19.97 -15.06
N ASP A 30 14.21 20.28 -13.93
CA ASP A 30 15.21 19.41 -13.31
C ASP A 30 14.62 18.02 -13.03
N PHE A 31 13.40 17.97 -12.48
CA PHE A 31 12.73 16.72 -12.15
C PHE A 31 12.45 15.88 -13.41
N VAL A 32 11.76 16.46 -14.39
CA VAL A 32 11.36 15.80 -15.63
C VAL A 32 12.57 15.32 -16.43
N GLU A 33 13.60 16.14 -16.55
CA GLU A 33 14.83 15.77 -17.28
C GLU A 33 15.56 14.62 -16.58
N ASN A 34 15.72 14.70 -15.25
CA ASN A 34 16.47 13.69 -14.51
C ASN A 34 15.71 12.37 -14.34
N ILE A 35 14.39 12.38 -14.23
CA ILE A 35 13.62 11.14 -14.06
C ILE A 35 13.51 10.36 -15.37
N ASN A 36 13.33 11.03 -16.51
CA ASN A 36 13.15 10.37 -17.81
C ASN A 36 14.46 10.00 -18.51
N ASN A 37 15.48 10.87 -18.44
CA ASN A 37 16.67 10.72 -19.29
C ASN A 37 17.87 10.08 -18.58
N ASN A 38 17.79 9.89 -17.26
CA ASN A 38 18.88 9.30 -16.50
C ASN A 38 18.91 7.78 -16.70
N LYS A 39 20.05 7.27 -17.15
CA LYS A 39 20.30 5.85 -17.46
C LYS A 39 21.22 5.17 -16.46
N LYS A 40 21.43 5.76 -15.28
CA LYS A 40 22.23 5.13 -14.23
C LYS A 40 21.50 3.93 -13.66
N GLU A 41 22.28 2.98 -13.13
CA GLU A 41 21.72 1.88 -12.34
C GLU A 41 21.03 2.40 -11.07
N GLU A 42 21.62 3.41 -10.42
CA GLU A 42 21.12 3.93 -9.15
C GLU A 42 21.10 5.46 -9.17
N GLN A 43 20.03 6.06 -8.65
CA GLN A 43 19.92 7.51 -8.53
C GLN A 43 19.13 7.91 -7.28
N ILE A 44 19.69 8.88 -6.57
CA ILE A 44 19.04 9.57 -5.44
C ILE A 44 18.64 10.98 -5.90
N PHE A 45 17.37 11.32 -5.81
CA PHE A 45 16.82 12.65 -6.01
C PHE A 45 16.53 13.28 -4.66
N ARG A 46 17.08 14.46 -4.41
CA ARG A 46 16.87 15.23 -3.19
C ARG A 46 15.94 16.40 -3.47
N ILE A 47 14.84 16.48 -2.74
CA ILE A 47 13.82 17.52 -2.89
C ILE A 47 13.86 18.38 -1.63
N HIS A 48 14.02 19.69 -1.76
CA HIS A 48 14.12 20.60 -0.60
C HIS A 48 13.01 21.65 -0.55
N ASN A 49 12.10 21.62 -1.53
CA ASN A 49 11.04 22.60 -1.74
C ASN A 49 9.86 21.97 -2.48
N GLU A 50 8.80 22.74 -2.65
CA GLU A 50 7.70 22.37 -3.55
C GLU A 50 8.15 22.46 -5.02
N ILE A 51 7.95 21.36 -5.74
CA ILE A 51 8.08 21.24 -7.19
C ILE A 51 6.70 20.98 -7.78
N ILE A 52 6.21 21.93 -8.55
CA ILE A 52 4.94 21.82 -9.27
C ILE A 52 5.22 21.31 -10.67
N ILE A 53 4.59 20.20 -11.05
CA ILE A 53 4.73 19.56 -12.36
C ILE A 53 3.43 19.79 -13.15
N ASN A 54 3.54 20.58 -14.21
CA ASN A 54 2.48 20.92 -15.14
C ASN A 54 2.48 20.01 -16.37
N ASP A 55 3.53 19.23 -16.55
CA ASP A 55 3.63 18.23 -17.61
C ASP A 55 2.41 17.29 -17.61
N LYS A 56 1.90 17.04 -18.81
CA LYS A 56 0.75 16.17 -19.04
C LYS A 56 1.18 14.77 -19.44
N ASP A 57 2.42 14.63 -19.89
CA ASP A 57 2.95 13.34 -20.31
C ASP A 57 3.28 12.46 -19.10
N ILE A 58 3.13 11.15 -19.30
CA ILE A 58 3.46 10.16 -18.28
C ILE A 58 4.99 10.06 -18.21
N LEU A 59 5.56 10.33 -17.03
CA LEU A 59 6.98 10.14 -16.78
C LEU A 59 7.26 8.64 -16.65
N SER A 60 8.31 8.15 -17.32
CA SER A 60 8.60 6.71 -17.38
C SER A 60 10.10 6.48 -17.15
N PRO A 61 10.56 6.51 -15.88
CA PRO A 61 11.97 6.33 -15.57
C PRO A 61 12.50 4.96 -16.03
N SER A 62 13.79 4.94 -16.35
CA SER A 62 14.54 3.73 -16.75
C SER A 62 15.68 3.37 -15.78
N ILE A 63 15.71 4.03 -14.63
CA ILE A 63 16.71 3.85 -13.57
C ILE A 63 16.34 2.62 -12.75
N LYS A 64 17.30 1.72 -12.53
CA LYS A 64 17.04 0.44 -11.84
C LYS A 64 16.66 0.63 -10.37
N ASN A 65 17.39 1.47 -9.64
CA ASN A 65 17.12 1.79 -8.24
C ASN A 65 16.91 3.30 -8.08
N ILE A 66 15.69 3.71 -7.77
CA ILE A 66 15.29 5.11 -7.62
C ILE A 66 15.02 5.39 -6.17
N THR A 67 15.58 6.50 -5.69
CA THR A 67 15.35 6.99 -4.34
C THR A 67 15.00 8.46 -4.40
N ILE A 68 13.80 8.84 -3.93
CA ILE A 68 13.33 10.21 -3.83
C ILE A 68 13.24 10.55 -2.34
N ILE A 69 14.06 11.49 -1.88
CA ILE A 69 14.16 11.84 -0.46
C ILE A 69 13.94 13.34 -0.29
N GLY A 70 13.06 13.71 0.64
CA GLY A 70 12.89 15.08 1.10
C GLY A 70 13.72 15.42 2.34
N SER A 71 13.78 16.70 2.70
CA SER A 71 14.25 17.16 4.01
C SER A 71 13.22 16.84 5.08
N THR A 72 11.96 17.18 4.80
CA THR A 72 10.76 16.89 5.60
C THR A 72 9.57 16.76 4.67
N LYS A 73 8.53 16.02 5.08
CA LYS A 73 7.32 15.87 4.26
C LYS A 73 6.52 17.17 4.14
N GLU A 74 6.71 18.11 5.06
CA GLU A 74 6.07 19.43 5.05
C GLU A 74 6.70 20.41 4.06
N GLU A 75 8.01 20.32 3.83
CA GLU A 75 8.76 21.25 2.95
C GLU A 75 9.03 20.65 1.56
N SER A 76 9.27 19.35 1.50
CA SER A 76 9.60 18.63 0.27
C SER A 76 8.32 18.10 -0.37
N ILE A 77 7.88 18.74 -1.45
CA ILE A 77 6.60 18.42 -2.09
C ILE A 77 6.83 18.20 -3.59
N ILE A 78 6.37 17.08 -4.11
CA ILE A 78 6.19 16.87 -5.55
C ILE A 78 4.70 16.95 -5.85
N ASN A 79 4.29 17.88 -6.69
CA ASN A 79 2.89 18.21 -6.92
C ASN A 79 2.55 18.19 -8.41
N PHE A 80 1.98 17.09 -8.88
CA PHE A 80 1.43 16.99 -10.23
C PHE A 80 0.09 17.73 -10.32
N LYS A 81 -0.06 18.61 -11.32
CA LYS A 81 -1.33 19.31 -11.55
C LYS A 81 -2.39 18.45 -12.22
N ASN A 82 -1.97 17.45 -13.00
CA ASN A 82 -2.88 16.46 -13.58
C ASN A 82 -3.11 15.33 -12.58
N ASN A 83 -4.30 15.24 -12.01
CA ASN A 83 -4.66 14.23 -11.00
C ASN A 83 -5.65 13.18 -11.52
N ASP A 84 -5.99 13.22 -12.82
CA ASP A 84 -7.02 12.36 -13.40
C ASP A 84 -6.43 11.13 -14.11
N SER A 85 -5.11 11.06 -14.26
CA SER A 85 -4.39 9.96 -14.90
C SER A 85 -3.10 9.61 -14.14
N ILE A 86 -2.47 8.49 -14.52
CA ILE A 86 -1.12 8.14 -14.05
C ILE A 86 -0.14 9.26 -14.41
N ASN A 87 0.70 9.65 -13.44
CA ASN A 87 1.75 10.65 -13.63
C ASN A 87 3.12 10.01 -13.85
N ILE A 88 3.43 8.93 -13.10
CA ILE A 88 4.69 8.21 -13.24
C ILE A 88 4.42 6.71 -13.40
N LEU A 89 4.97 6.13 -14.46
CA LEU A 89 4.98 4.69 -14.74
C LEU A 89 6.38 4.12 -14.43
N PHE A 90 6.50 3.40 -13.33
CA PHE A 90 7.65 2.59 -13.02
C PHE A 90 7.52 1.22 -13.68
N SER A 91 8.07 1.09 -14.89
CA SER A 91 8.14 -0.20 -15.59
C SER A 91 9.11 -1.18 -14.91
N LYS A 92 9.12 -2.43 -15.37
CA LYS A 92 10.01 -3.52 -14.90
C LYS A 92 11.51 -3.19 -14.86
N TYR A 93 11.94 -2.15 -15.56
CA TYR A 93 13.32 -1.67 -15.53
C TYR A 93 13.66 -1.01 -14.19
N CYS A 94 12.68 -0.42 -13.51
CA CYS A 94 12.81 0.11 -12.16
C CYS A 94 12.59 -1.03 -11.16
N GLN A 95 13.64 -1.67 -10.66
CA GLN A 95 13.48 -2.78 -9.72
C GLN A 95 13.15 -2.31 -8.31
N SER A 96 13.79 -1.24 -7.85
CA SER A 96 13.61 -0.72 -6.49
C SER A 96 13.24 0.76 -6.50
N ILE A 97 12.17 1.11 -5.79
CA ILE A 97 11.64 2.47 -5.66
C ILE A 97 11.50 2.81 -4.18
N PHE A 98 12.13 3.89 -3.73
CA PHE A 98 12.12 4.32 -2.33
C PHE A 98 11.74 5.80 -2.23
N LEU A 99 10.62 6.09 -1.57
CA LEU A 99 10.15 7.45 -1.27
C LEU A 99 10.25 7.69 0.23
N LYS A 100 10.91 8.79 0.62
CA LYS A 100 11.12 9.10 2.04
C LYS A 100 11.01 10.58 2.36
N ASP A 101 10.39 10.88 3.51
CA ASP A 101 10.33 12.22 4.09
C ASP A 101 9.80 13.27 3.10
N ILE A 102 8.74 12.94 2.36
CA ILE A 102 8.22 13.76 1.25
C ILE A 102 6.69 13.76 1.22
N THR A 103 6.08 14.85 0.76
CA THR A 103 4.69 14.84 0.27
C THR A 103 4.69 14.62 -1.24
N PHE A 104 3.95 13.61 -1.70
CA PHE A 104 3.79 13.30 -3.11
C PHE A 104 2.32 13.41 -3.48
N ILE A 105 1.99 14.38 -4.35
CA ILE A 105 0.64 14.60 -4.87
C ILE A 105 0.66 14.21 -6.35
N GLY A 106 0.04 13.08 -6.67
CA GLY A 106 0.02 12.50 -8.00
C GLY A 106 -0.18 10.99 -7.97
N ASN A 107 -0.41 10.40 -9.14
CA ASN A 107 -0.78 9.00 -9.31
C ASN A 107 0.38 8.19 -9.88
N LEU A 108 0.58 6.98 -9.34
CA LEU A 108 1.71 6.11 -9.66
C LEU A 108 1.25 4.79 -10.27
N GLN A 109 2.01 4.26 -11.21
CA GLN A 109 1.83 2.90 -11.71
C GLN A 109 3.13 2.12 -11.58
N PHE A 110 3.02 0.91 -11.06
CA PHE A 110 4.12 -0.01 -10.79
C PHE A 110 3.87 -1.30 -11.57
N ILE A 111 4.78 -1.63 -12.48
CA ILE A 111 4.67 -2.84 -13.31
C ILE A 111 5.93 -3.67 -13.12
N ASP A 112 5.75 -4.85 -12.55
CA ASP A 112 6.81 -5.84 -12.31
C ASP A 112 8.03 -5.28 -11.54
N ASN A 113 7.80 -4.41 -10.56
CA ASN A 113 8.85 -3.89 -9.69
C ASN A 113 9.06 -4.82 -8.47
N GLN A 114 10.31 -4.99 -8.05
CA GLN A 114 10.65 -5.91 -6.95
C GLN A 114 10.40 -5.29 -5.57
N ASN A 115 10.84 -4.06 -5.34
CA ASN A 115 10.78 -3.43 -4.02
C ASN A 115 10.23 -2.02 -4.15
N ILE A 116 9.12 -1.74 -3.47
CA ILE A 116 8.55 -0.40 -3.37
C ILE A 116 8.45 -0.06 -1.90
N THR A 117 8.90 1.13 -1.51
CA THR A 117 8.83 1.57 -0.12
C THR A 117 8.44 3.02 -0.02
N PHE A 118 7.41 3.27 0.78
CA PHE A 118 7.00 4.58 1.25
C PHE A 118 7.34 4.66 2.75
N ASN A 119 8.19 5.60 3.13
CA ASN A 119 8.62 5.76 4.51
C ASN A 119 8.50 7.22 4.96
N ASN A 120 7.62 7.49 5.91
CA ASN A 120 7.29 8.84 6.34
C ASN A 120 6.85 9.75 5.16
N VAL A 121 5.92 9.24 4.36
CA VAL A 121 5.40 9.92 3.16
C VAL A 121 3.97 10.40 3.42
N ASN A 122 3.63 11.60 2.95
CA ASN A 122 2.23 11.98 2.73
C ASN A 122 1.91 11.75 1.25
N TYR A 123 1.21 10.67 0.93
CA TYR A 123 0.82 10.33 -0.43
C TYR A 123 -0.63 10.77 -0.69
N ASN A 124 -0.82 11.68 -1.65
CA ASN A 124 -2.13 12.14 -2.10
C ASN A 124 -2.32 11.78 -3.57
N GLY A 125 -3.02 10.69 -3.82
CA GLY A 125 -3.10 10.07 -5.13
C GLY A 125 -3.54 8.62 -5.00
N TYR A 126 -3.77 7.97 -6.14
CA TYR A 126 -3.96 6.53 -6.20
C TYR A 126 -2.71 5.87 -6.80
N TYR A 127 -2.55 4.56 -6.61
CA TYR A 127 -1.57 3.82 -7.38
C TYR A 127 -2.10 2.46 -7.79
N ILE A 128 -1.53 1.95 -8.89
CA ILE A 128 -1.81 0.61 -9.40
C ILE A 128 -0.48 -0.13 -9.43
N ALA A 129 -0.40 -1.28 -8.76
CA ALA A 129 0.72 -2.19 -8.79
C ALA A 129 0.26 -3.53 -9.37
N GLU A 130 0.80 -3.92 -10.53
CA GLU A 130 0.50 -5.20 -11.17
C GLU A 130 1.75 -5.99 -11.59
N HIS A 131 1.86 -7.23 -11.11
CA HIS A 131 2.77 -8.21 -11.65
C HIS A 131 2.07 -8.93 -12.79
N THR A 132 2.67 -8.84 -13.98
CA THR A 132 2.06 -9.34 -15.22
C THR A 132 2.28 -10.83 -15.44
N TYR A 133 3.07 -11.47 -14.58
CA TYR A 133 3.38 -12.88 -14.62
C TYR A 133 3.09 -13.56 -13.28
N GLU A 134 2.70 -14.82 -13.37
CA GLU A 134 2.49 -15.72 -12.25
C GLU A 134 3.82 -16.46 -12.00
N ASP A 135 4.61 -15.97 -11.06
CA ASP A 135 5.83 -16.61 -10.56
C ASP A 135 5.59 -17.08 -9.12
N GLU A 136 5.66 -18.38 -8.87
CA GLU A 136 5.43 -18.98 -7.55
C GLU A 136 6.42 -18.46 -6.49
N ASP A 137 7.60 -17.98 -6.91
CA ASP A 137 8.66 -17.45 -6.03
C ASP A 137 8.65 -15.92 -5.93
N ASN A 138 7.48 -15.28 -6.08
CA ASN A 138 7.38 -13.83 -6.06
C ASN A 138 7.72 -13.23 -4.67
N ASN A 139 8.98 -12.83 -4.53
CA ASN A 139 9.53 -12.12 -3.38
C ASN A 139 9.35 -10.60 -3.45
N SER A 140 8.53 -10.10 -4.38
CA SER A 140 8.33 -8.66 -4.54
C SER A 140 7.46 -8.11 -3.42
N GLU A 141 7.80 -6.91 -2.97
CA GLU A 141 7.25 -6.33 -1.75
C GLU A 141 6.92 -4.84 -1.88
N ILE A 142 5.78 -4.44 -1.31
CA ILE A 142 5.39 -3.05 -1.07
C ILE A 142 5.40 -2.78 0.43
N LYS A 143 6.18 -1.80 0.86
CA LYS A 143 6.28 -1.37 2.26
C LYS A 143 5.72 0.02 2.44
N VAL A 144 4.85 0.19 3.43
CA VAL A 144 4.25 1.48 3.78
C VAL A 144 4.42 1.71 5.27
N TYR A 145 5.37 2.60 5.63
CA TYR A 145 5.76 2.84 7.01
C TYR A 145 5.59 4.30 7.40
N ASP A 146 5.02 4.54 8.58
CA ASP A 146 4.93 5.87 9.20
C ASP A 146 4.29 6.93 8.26
N SER A 147 3.38 6.51 7.38
CA SER A 147 2.92 7.30 6.23
C SER A 147 1.42 7.63 6.29
N ASN A 148 1.02 8.68 5.59
CA ASN A 148 -0.38 9.06 5.40
C ASN A 148 -0.75 8.91 3.93
N PHE A 149 -1.81 8.17 3.65
CA PHE A 149 -2.32 7.89 2.31
C PHE A 149 -3.72 8.49 2.19
N ILE A 150 -3.88 9.44 1.29
CA ILE A 150 -5.13 10.18 1.08
C ILE A 150 -5.60 9.90 -0.34
N LEU A 151 -6.82 9.39 -0.47
CA LEU A 151 -7.38 9.16 -1.79
C LEU A 151 -7.69 10.49 -2.52
N PRO A 152 -7.34 10.61 -3.81
CA PRO A 152 -7.75 11.72 -4.64
C PRO A 152 -9.26 11.64 -4.88
N ASN A 153 -9.92 12.75 -5.24
CA ASN A 153 -11.37 12.78 -5.47
C ASN A 153 -11.78 12.18 -6.83
N ILE A 154 -11.34 10.95 -7.10
CA ILE A 154 -11.65 10.14 -8.28
C ILE A 154 -11.98 8.72 -7.85
N ARG A 155 -12.74 7.99 -8.67
CA ARG A 155 -13.26 6.67 -8.32
C ARG A 155 -12.22 5.56 -8.52
N GLN A 156 -11.04 5.73 -7.92
CA GLN A 156 -9.90 4.82 -8.02
C GLN A 156 -9.15 4.75 -6.69
N GLY A 157 -8.94 3.54 -6.18
CA GLY A 157 -8.20 3.28 -4.94
C GLY A 157 -6.78 2.77 -5.23
N TYR A 158 -6.12 2.29 -4.18
CA TYR A 158 -4.87 1.55 -4.28
C TYR A 158 -5.16 0.13 -4.77
N GLU A 159 -4.71 -0.22 -5.97
CA GLU A 159 -4.92 -1.55 -6.54
C GLU A 159 -3.60 -2.30 -6.60
N ILE A 160 -3.56 -3.47 -5.99
CA ILE A 160 -2.34 -4.25 -5.83
C ILE A 160 -2.62 -5.68 -6.19
N LYS A 161 -1.90 -6.19 -7.20
CA LYS A 161 -2.07 -7.55 -7.70
C LYS A 161 -0.76 -8.32 -7.65
N ASN A 162 -0.76 -9.41 -6.89
CA ASN A 162 0.37 -10.34 -6.74
C ASN A 162 1.61 -9.68 -6.11
N TRP A 163 1.48 -9.06 -4.92
CA TRP A 163 2.62 -8.56 -4.12
C TRP A 163 2.50 -8.97 -2.68
N ASN A 164 3.64 -9.14 -2.01
CA ASN A 164 3.66 -9.07 -0.55
C ASN A 164 3.58 -7.60 -0.11
N ILE A 165 2.81 -7.33 0.94
CA ILE A 165 2.59 -5.97 1.44
C ILE A 165 2.78 -5.94 2.95
N ASP A 166 3.56 -4.97 3.43
CA ASP A 166 3.73 -4.69 4.86
C ASP A 166 3.41 -3.21 5.14
N ILE A 167 2.30 -2.98 5.83
CA ILE A 167 1.80 -1.66 6.23
C ILE A 167 1.95 -1.54 7.74
N PHE A 168 2.64 -0.50 8.19
CA PHE A 168 2.91 -0.29 9.61
C PHE A 168 2.85 1.17 10.02
N ARG A 169 2.19 1.44 11.16
CA ARG A 169 2.06 2.79 11.75
C ARG A 169 1.62 3.85 10.74
N SER A 170 0.67 3.51 9.89
CA SER A 170 0.25 4.38 8.80
C SER A 170 -1.24 4.74 8.90
N ASN A 171 -1.66 5.76 8.17
CA ASN A 171 -3.05 6.20 8.12
C ASN A 171 -3.56 6.23 6.68
N PHE A 172 -4.78 5.76 6.45
CA PHE A 172 -5.44 5.76 5.15
C PHE A 172 -6.78 6.49 5.25
N TYR A 173 -6.99 7.43 4.33
CA TYR A 173 -8.15 8.29 4.30
C TYR A 173 -8.91 8.17 2.99
N GLY A 174 -10.21 7.92 3.11
CA GLY A 174 -11.17 7.93 2.03
C GLY A 174 -11.36 9.32 1.40
N ASN A 175 -12.15 9.35 0.33
CA ASN A 175 -12.56 10.55 -0.38
C ASN A 175 -14.10 10.70 -0.32
N ASN A 176 -14.66 11.51 -1.22
CA ASN A 176 -16.12 11.70 -1.33
C ASN A 176 -16.75 10.87 -2.47
N GLN A 177 -15.99 9.95 -3.06
CA GLN A 177 -16.50 9.03 -4.07
C GLN A 177 -17.08 7.81 -3.38
N HIS A 178 -18.37 7.57 -3.56
CA HIS A 178 -19.06 6.45 -2.90
C HIS A 178 -18.70 5.11 -3.53
N GLU A 179 -18.83 4.04 -2.72
CA GLU A 179 -18.78 2.65 -3.17
C GLU A 179 -17.49 2.31 -3.93
N MET A 180 -16.36 2.60 -3.27
CA MET A 180 -15.07 2.10 -3.70
C MET A 180 -14.26 1.64 -2.48
N TYR A 181 -13.31 0.74 -2.75
CA TYR A 181 -12.34 0.29 -1.77
C TYR A 181 -11.15 1.24 -1.74
N MET A 182 -10.63 1.54 -0.55
CA MET A 182 -9.37 2.26 -0.42
C MET A 182 -8.22 1.40 -0.92
N ILE A 183 -8.13 0.14 -0.46
CA ILE A 183 -7.15 -0.84 -0.94
C ILE A 183 -7.89 -2.05 -1.52
N LYS A 184 -7.55 -2.41 -2.76
CA LYS A 184 -7.88 -3.69 -3.38
C LYS A 184 -6.60 -4.51 -3.48
N PHE A 185 -6.54 -5.57 -2.70
CA PHE A 185 -5.47 -6.56 -2.74
C PHE A 185 -5.99 -7.81 -3.43
N LYS A 186 -5.31 -8.24 -4.48
CA LYS A 186 -5.66 -9.46 -5.20
C LYS A 186 -4.43 -10.33 -5.41
N SER A 187 -4.59 -11.62 -5.18
CA SER A 187 -3.61 -12.62 -5.57
C SER A 187 -4.24 -13.65 -6.50
N THR A 188 -3.46 -14.64 -6.92
CA THR A 188 -3.97 -15.84 -7.58
C THR A 188 -4.00 -17.01 -6.61
N LEU A 189 -4.77 -18.06 -6.90
CA LEU A 189 -4.80 -19.28 -6.08
C LEU A 189 -3.41 -19.93 -5.96
N GLU A 190 -2.61 -19.81 -7.02
CA GLU A 190 -1.27 -20.40 -7.14
C GLU A 190 -0.19 -19.56 -6.44
N GLN A 191 -0.46 -18.27 -6.20
CA GLN A 191 0.42 -17.35 -5.48
C GLN A 191 -0.24 -16.90 -4.18
N SER A 192 0.15 -17.46 -3.03
CA SER A 192 -0.35 -16.97 -1.73
C SER A 192 0.51 -15.79 -1.26
N ASN A 193 0.23 -14.60 -1.78
CA ASN A 193 0.86 -13.37 -1.29
C ASN A 193 0.30 -12.96 0.07
N ILE A 194 1.12 -12.26 0.85
CA ILE A 194 0.80 -11.85 2.21
C ILE A 194 0.49 -10.35 2.23
N LEU A 195 -0.64 -9.96 2.82
CA LEU A 195 -0.94 -8.59 3.23
C LEU A 195 -0.86 -8.50 4.75
N LYS A 196 0.11 -7.77 5.25
CA LYS A 196 0.29 -7.50 6.68
C LYS A 196 0.02 -6.03 6.99
N ILE A 197 -0.81 -5.78 8.00
CA ILE A 197 -1.21 -4.46 8.47
C ILE A 197 -1.05 -4.43 9.99
N ASP A 198 -0.30 -3.46 10.51
CA ASP A 198 -0.11 -3.32 11.97
C ASP A 198 -0.09 -1.85 12.39
N GLN A 199 -0.67 -1.56 13.57
CA GLN A 199 -0.75 -0.21 14.16
C GLN A 199 -1.27 0.85 13.17
N THR A 200 -2.20 0.47 12.30
CA THR A 200 -2.64 1.30 11.17
C THR A 200 -4.09 1.71 11.35
N PHE A 201 -4.42 2.90 10.86
CA PHE A 201 -5.75 3.47 10.97
C PHE A 201 -6.35 3.76 9.60
N PHE A 202 -7.63 3.42 9.43
CA PHE A 202 -8.40 3.62 8.22
C PHE A 202 -9.65 4.45 8.53
N ASP A 203 -9.86 5.55 7.80
CA ASP A 203 -11.08 6.35 7.84
C ASP A 203 -11.74 6.35 6.45
N GLY A 204 -12.89 5.69 6.33
CA GLY A 204 -13.62 5.60 5.06
C GLY A 204 -14.48 6.83 4.74
N ASN A 205 -14.54 7.83 5.64
CA ASN A 205 -15.30 9.07 5.47
C ASN A 205 -16.80 8.85 5.11
N PHE A 206 -17.39 7.73 5.55
CA PHE A 206 -18.74 7.24 5.23
C PHE A 206 -19.04 7.01 3.74
N HIS A 207 -18.01 7.00 2.88
CA HIS A 207 -18.16 6.84 1.44
C HIS A 207 -17.41 5.63 0.89
N ASN A 208 -16.30 5.25 1.54
CA ASN A 208 -15.40 4.22 1.08
C ASN A 208 -15.35 3.04 2.05
N SER A 209 -15.17 1.85 1.49
CA SER A 209 -14.78 0.67 2.24
C SER A 209 -13.25 0.63 2.33
N ALA A 210 -12.68 0.06 3.38
CA ALA A 210 -11.24 0.13 3.57
C ALA A 210 -10.51 -0.89 2.72
N LEU A 211 -10.83 -2.18 2.92
CA LEU A 211 -10.05 -3.27 2.35
C LEU A 211 -10.95 -4.25 1.60
N HIS A 212 -10.52 -4.60 0.39
CA HIS A 212 -11.00 -5.77 -0.34
C HIS A 212 -9.82 -6.68 -0.63
N CYS A 213 -9.88 -7.92 -0.18
CA CYS A 213 -8.85 -8.93 -0.40
C CYS A 213 -9.47 -10.13 -1.11
N ASP A 214 -8.89 -10.53 -2.24
CA ASP A 214 -9.29 -11.71 -3.01
C ASP A 214 -8.05 -12.58 -3.26
N TYR A 215 -8.00 -13.76 -2.61
CA TYR A 215 -6.84 -14.64 -2.52
C TYR A 215 -5.63 -14.06 -1.76
N GLY A 216 -5.05 -14.88 -0.86
CA GLY A 216 -3.83 -14.57 -0.12
C GLY A 216 -3.97 -14.75 1.40
N SER A 217 -2.89 -14.44 2.12
CA SER A 217 -2.83 -14.52 3.58
C SER A 217 -2.87 -13.12 4.18
N ILE A 218 -3.90 -12.83 4.96
CA ILE A 218 -4.18 -11.50 5.49
C ILE A 218 -3.94 -11.48 7.00
N ILE A 219 -3.09 -10.56 7.44
CA ILE A 219 -2.67 -10.45 8.83
C ILE A 219 -2.87 -9.00 9.28
N ILE A 220 -3.79 -8.77 10.23
CA ILE A 220 -4.08 -7.43 10.75
C ILE A 220 -3.96 -7.40 12.27
N TYR A 221 -3.12 -6.51 12.77
CA TYR A 221 -2.84 -6.32 14.20
C TYR A 221 -3.07 -4.88 14.65
N SER A 222 -3.58 -4.70 15.86
CA SER A 222 -3.57 -3.42 16.60
C SER A 222 -4.03 -2.22 15.76
N SER A 223 -5.04 -2.42 14.93
CA SER A 223 -5.47 -1.46 13.90
C SER A 223 -6.93 -1.03 14.11
N ALA A 224 -7.30 0.08 13.49
CA ALA A 224 -8.66 0.62 13.61
C ALA A 224 -9.26 1.01 12.26
N PHE A 225 -10.54 0.71 12.09
CA PHE A 225 -11.33 1.03 10.90
C PHE A 225 -12.55 1.82 11.32
N GLN A 226 -12.65 3.07 10.87
CA GLN A 226 -13.76 3.94 11.21
C GLN A 226 -14.48 4.49 9.99
N LYS A 227 -15.78 4.73 10.17
CA LYS A 227 -16.63 5.42 9.19
C LYS A 227 -16.53 4.80 7.80
N CYS A 228 -16.32 3.50 7.70
CA CYS A 228 -16.25 2.81 6.43
C CYS A 228 -17.66 2.48 5.93
N TYR A 229 -17.85 2.58 4.62
CA TYR A 229 -19.13 2.36 3.95
C TYR A 229 -18.98 1.42 2.76
N ASN A 230 -19.86 0.41 2.68
CA ASN A 230 -19.93 -0.51 1.54
C ASN A 230 -21.37 -0.60 1.03
N GLY A 231 -21.62 -0.14 -0.19
CA GLY A 231 -22.94 -0.20 -0.82
C GLY A 231 -23.19 -1.53 -1.53
N ASN A 232 -24.44 -1.77 -1.94
CA ASN A 232 -24.85 -3.02 -2.59
C ASN A 232 -24.07 -3.39 -3.86
N ASN A 233 -23.46 -2.41 -4.54
CA ASN A 233 -22.66 -2.65 -5.74
C ASN A 233 -21.34 -3.38 -5.44
N LEU A 234 -20.75 -3.17 -4.26
CA LEU A 234 -19.48 -3.76 -3.86
C LEU A 234 -19.65 -5.14 -3.22
N LYS A 235 -20.84 -5.44 -2.68
CA LYS A 235 -21.22 -6.72 -2.05
C LYS A 235 -20.23 -7.18 -0.98
N GLY A 236 -19.98 -6.35 0.02
CA GLY A 236 -19.03 -6.67 1.08
C GLY A 236 -19.29 -5.98 2.42
N GLY A 237 -18.32 -6.11 3.31
CA GLY A 237 -18.36 -5.50 4.64
C GLY A 237 -18.06 -4.01 4.55
N GLY A 238 -18.61 -3.24 5.48
CA GLY A 238 -18.44 -1.79 5.57
C GLY A 238 -16.97 -1.42 5.57
N ALA A 239 -16.17 -2.05 6.43
CA ALA A 239 -14.73 -1.84 6.50
C ALA A 239 -13.94 -2.83 5.64
N ILE A 240 -14.21 -4.13 5.78
CA ILE A 240 -13.32 -5.18 5.25
C ILE A 240 -14.14 -6.23 4.51
N SER A 241 -13.65 -6.66 3.36
CA SER A 241 -14.18 -7.79 2.59
C SER A 241 -13.05 -8.76 2.24
N PHE A 242 -13.14 -10.00 2.72
CA PHE A 242 -12.16 -11.05 2.50
C PHE A 242 -12.78 -12.22 1.75
N LEU A 243 -12.23 -12.53 0.58
CA LEU A 243 -12.69 -13.59 -0.31
C LEU A 243 -11.55 -14.57 -0.58
N ASN A 244 -11.77 -15.87 -0.36
CA ASN A 244 -10.77 -16.91 -0.65
C ASN A 244 -9.41 -16.71 0.06
N THR A 245 -9.44 -16.30 1.32
CA THR A 245 -8.24 -15.90 2.09
C THR A 245 -8.01 -16.76 3.34
N ASP A 246 -6.76 -16.74 3.82
CA ASP A 246 -6.39 -17.11 5.18
C ASP A 246 -6.25 -15.85 6.04
N ASN A 247 -6.92 -15.79 7.18
CA ASN A 247 -7.01 -14.54 7.95
C ASN A 247 -6.49 -14.68 9.38
N THR A 248 -5.71 -13.71 9.83
CA THR A 248 -5.37 -13.51 11.25
C THR A 248 -5.67 -12.07 11.63
N LEU A 249 -6.65 -11.88 12.51
CA LEU A 249 -7.12 -10.59 13.00
C LEU A 249 -6.97 -10.53 14.52
N TYR A 250 -6.20 -9.58 15.04
CA TYR A 250 -6.01 -9.47 16.48
C TYR A 250 -5.92 -8.02 16.96
N ASN A 251 -6.63 -7.72 18.05
CA ASN A 251 -6.67 -6.39 18.67
C ASN A 251 -7.13 -5.31 17.66
N ILE A 252 -8.30 -5.48 17.07
CA ILE A 252 -8.83 -4.57 16.03
C ILE A 252 -10.07 -3.85 16.56
N THR A 253 -10.18 -2.56 16.25
CA THR A 253 -11.38 -1.76 16.54
C THR A 253 -12.11 -1.35 15.26
N PHE A 254 -13.41 -1.59 15.24
CA PHE A 254 -14.32 -1.14 14.19
C PHE A 254 -15.30 -0.13 14.76
N GLU A 255 -15.35 1.08 14.19
CA GLU A 255 -16.16 2.17 14.72
C GLU A 255 -17.00 2.87 13.64
N ASN A 256 -18.31 2.97 13.87
CA ASN A 256 -19.25 3.68 12.97
C ASN A 256 -19.20 3.18 11.51
N ASN A 257 -19.00 1.88 11.30
CA ASN A 257 -18.97 1.30 9.96
C ASN A 257 -20.36 0.81 9.53
N TYR A 258 -20.60 0.84 8.23
CA TYR A 258 -21.92 0.54 7.68
C TYR A 258 -21.82 -0.22 6.36
N SER A 259 -22.68 -1.21 6.17
CA SER A 259 -22.86 -1.89 4.89
C SER A 259 -24.33 -1.95 4.47
N ASP A 260 -24.64 -1.61 3.23
CA ASP A 260 -25.95 -1.92 2.64
C ASP A 260 -26.09 -3.43 2.40
N PHE A 261 -24.95 -4.11 2.17
CA PHE A 261 -24.86 -5.55 2.00
C PHE A 261 -24.72 -6.27 3.36
N ALA A 262 -24.46 -7.57 3.32
CA ALA A 262 -24.20 -8.41 4.47
C ALA A 262 -22.82 -8.11 5.11
N GLY A 263 -22.65 -8.44 6.39
CA GLY A 263 -21.34 -8.47 7.07
C GLY A 263 -21.08 -7.32 8.04
N GLY A 264 -21.92 -6.28 8.08
CA GLY A 264 -21.69 -5.14 8.98
C GLY A 264 -20.32 -4.52 8.71
N SER A 265 -19.38 -4.66 9.65
CA SER A 265 -17.97 -4.21 9.47
C SER A 265 -17.10 -5.17 8.66
N ILE A 266 -17.32 -6.48 8.74
CA ILE A 266 -16.45 -7.51 8.16
C ILE A 266 -17.28 -8.50 7.35
N PHE A 267 -16.89 -8.71 6.11
CA PHE A 267 -17.46 -9.75 5.26
C PHE A 267 -16.39 -10.80 4.94
N LEU A 268 -16.72 -12.07 5.21
CA LEU A 268 -15.87 -13.23 4.95
C LEU A 268 -16.60 -14.18 4.00
N GLU A 269 -15.99 -14.51 2.88
CA GLU A 269 -16.55 -15.45 1.89
C GLU A 269 -15.49 -16.44 1.44
N ASN A 270 -15.81 -17.74 1.49
CA ASN A 270 -14.92 -18.83 1.07
C ASN A 270 -13.51 -18.78 1.70
N THR A 271 -13.38 -18.26 2.91
CA THR A 271 -12.09 -18.19 3.63
C THR A 271 -11.63 -19.59 4.04
N TYR A 272 -10.35 -19.92 3.83
CA TYR A 272 -9.81 -21.24 4.14
C TYR A 272 -9.59 -21.44 5.66
N SER A 273 -8.99 -20.44 6.31
CA SER A 273 -8.81 -20.38 7.76
C SER A 273 -9.00 -18.94 8.26
N SER A 274 -9.49 -18.77 9.49
CA SER A 274 -9.63 -17.45 10.12
C SER A 274 -9.43 -17.54 11.63
N ASN A 275 -8.37 -16.89 12.12
CA ASN A 275 -8.12 -16.67 13.53
C ASN A 275 -8.47 -15.21 13.88
N ILE A 276 -9.48 -15.01 14.71
CA ILE A 276 -10.01 -13.69 15.04
C ILE A 276 -10.12 -13.59 16.57
N ASP A 277 -9.35 -12.69 17.18
CA ASP A 277 -9.32 -12.51 18.63
C ASP A 277 -9.22 -11.03 19.02
N SER A 278 -9.82 -10.67 20.15
CA SER A 278 -9.78 -9.31 20.72
C SER A 278 -10.27 -8.22 19.75
N ILE A 279 -11.47 -8.40 19.19
CA ILE A 279 -12.09 -7.45 18.27
C ILE A 279 -13.19 -6.66 18.97
N ASN A 280 -13.19 -5.33 18.81
CA ASN A 280 -14.22 -4.44 19.34
C ASN A 280 -15.04 -3.82 18.19
N PHE A 281 -16.36 -3.78 18.34
CA PHE A 281 -17.28 -3.13 17.41
C PHE A 281 -18.07 -2.04 18.13
N TYR A 282 -18.06 -0.83 17.58
CA TYR A 282 -18.84 0.32 18.04
C TYR A 282 -19.70 0.81 16.88
N ASN A 283 -21.02 0.88 17.05
CA ASN A 283 -21.97 1.38 16.04
C ASN A 283 -21.76 0.80 14.63
N SER A 284 -21.46 -0.50 14.54
CA SER A 284 -21.30 -1.20 13.26
C SER A 284 -22.64 -1.82 12.86
N SER A 285 -23.14 -1.52 11.65
CA SER A 285 -24.47 -1.95 11.22
C SER A 285 -24.52 -2.44 9.76
N SER A 286 -25.54 -3.23 9.43
CA SER A 286 -25.83 -3.65 8.05
C SER A 286 -27.33 -3.60 7.77
N ILE A 287 -27.74 -3.17 6.56
CA ILE A 287 -29.15 -3.24 6.15
C ILE A 287 -29.58 -4.67 5.88
N SER A 288 -28.85 -5.38 5.00
CA SER A 288 -29.29 -6.71 4.59
C SER A 288 -28.89 -7.77 5.61
N VAL A 289 -29.90 -8.44 6.16
CA VAL A 289 -29.74 -9.56 7.10
C VAL A 289 -29.48 -10.83 6.30
N ASN A 290 -28.31 -10.93 5.68
CA ASN A 290 -27.74 -12.22 5.30
C ASN A 290 -26.76 -12.60 6.40
N ILE A 291 -27.29 -13.26 7.44
CA ILE A 291 -26.48 -13.82 8.52
C ILE A 291 -25.65 -14.97 7.93
N TYR A 292 -24.47 -14.64 7.44
CA TYR A 292 -23.36 -15.58 7.28
C TYR A 292 -22.28 -15.24 8.30
N ILE A 293 -22.62 -15.23 9.59
CA ILE A 293 -21.65 -15.73 10.57
C ILE A 293 -21.78 -17.25 10.51
N TYR A 294 -21.25 -17.85 9.43
CA TYR A 294 -21.12 -19.30 9.31
C TYR A 294 -19.80 -19.68 9.97
N ILE A 295 -19.77 -19.70 11.30
CA ILE A 295 -18.65 -20.30 12.04
C ILE A 295 -18.83 -21.83 11.93
N LEU A 296 -18.42 -22.41 10.79
CA LEU A 296 -18.32 -23.85 10.66
C LEU A 296 -17.04 -24.29 11.39
N PHE A 297 -17.19 -24.69 12.66
CA PHE A 297 -16.14 -25.44 13.36
C PHE A 297 -15.96 -26.79 12.66
N VAL A 298 -14.88 -26.93 11.90
CA VAL A 298 -14.28 -28.24 11.65
C VAL A 298 -13.20 -28.42 12.72
N GLU A 299 -13.45 -29.32 13.67
CA GLU A 299 -12.58 -29.89 14.74
C GLU A 299 -11.12 -29.36 14.79
N LEU A 300 -10.51 -28.87 15.89
CA LEU A 300 -10.59 -29.22 17.32
C LEU A 300 -9.73 -28.20 18.12
N PHE A 301 -10.35 -27.30 18.93
CA PHE A 301 -9.91 -26.75 20.24
C PHE A 301 -10.63 -25.41 20.54
N LEU A 302 -11.40 -25.40 21.64
CA LEU A 302 -12.11 -24.23 22.18
C LEU A 302 -11.13 -23.11 22.58
N TYR A 303 -11.39 -21.88 22.14
CA TYR A 303 -11.17 -20.68 22.96
C TYR A 303 -12.38 -19.74 22.87
N CYS A 304 -12.74 -19.19 24.03
CA CYS A 304 -13.99 -18.48 24.33
C CYS A 304 -14.12 -17.12 23.61
N PHE A 305 -15.24 -16.89 22.93
CA PHE A 305 -15.73 -15.53 22.67
C PHE A 305 -16.59 -15.05 23.86
N LYS A 306 -16.31 -13.85 24.37
CA LYS A 306 -17.17 -13.14 25.32
C LYS A 306 -17.72 -11.90 24.61
N ILE A 307 -18.92 -12.01 24.07
CA ILE A 307 -19.65 -10.87 23.49
C ILE A 307 -20.27 -10.11 24.65
N TYR A 308 -19.83 -8.86 24.89
CA TYR A 308 -20.57 -7.92 25.72
C TYR A 308 -21.46 -7.08 24.81
N VAL A 309 -22.77 -7.27 24.94
CA VAL A 309 -23.77 -6.34 24.41
C VAL A 309 -24.09 -5.37 25.55
N SER A 310 -23.73 -4.10 25.40
CA SER A 310 -24.15 -3.01 26.29
C SER A 310 -25.32 -2.26 25.69
#